data_AF-A0A353H325-F1
#
_entry.id   AF-A0A353H325-F1
#
_cell.length_a   1.000
_cell.length_b   1.000
_cell.length_c   1.000
_cell.angle_alpha   90.00
_cell.angle_beta   90.00
_cell.angle_gamma   90.00
#
_symmetry.space_group_name_H-M   'P 1'
#
loop_
_entity.id
_entity.type
_entity.pdbx_description
1 polymer ?
#
loop_
_entity_poly.entity_id
_entity_poly.type
_entity_poly.pdbx_seq_one_letter_code
_entity_poly.pdbx_strand_id
1 'polypeptide(L)'
;MNHGRWIGFILAIVVGLAAGLVYGWVIEPAGVSNTTLDSLRSDYKADYVLMVAETYNATANLEQALQDLEQISPGEPLKAVQSALVTAQALGYLDSDLQMMAQLETALKSVNPAVGVTP
;
A
#
# COMPACT_ATOMS: atom_id res chain seq x y z
N MET A 1 52.27 -6.18 -25.41
CA MET A 1 51.18 -5.93 -24.44
C MET A 1 50.76 -7.29 -23.89
N ASN A 2 51.05 -7.63 -22.62
CA ASN A 2 50.81 -8.99 -22.10
C ASN A 2 49.32 -9.19 -21.76
N HIS A 3 48.54 -9.61 -22.75
CA HIS A 3 47.09 -9.83 -22.65
C HIS A 3 46.70 -10.82 -21.55
N GLY A 4 47.53 -11.83 -21.25
CA GLY A 4 47.23 -12.87 -20.25
C GLY A 4 47.03 -12.34 -18.82
N ARG A 5 47.64 -11.21 -18.44
CA ARG A 5 47.45 -10.61 -17.11
C ARG A 5 46.10 -9.92 -16.95
N TRP A 6 45.56 -9.38 -18.04
CA TRP A 6 44.25 -8.72 -18.06
C TRP A 6 43.11 -9.74 -18.02
N ILE A 7 43.27 -10.89 -18.69
CA ILE A 7 42.30 -11.98 -18.64
C ILE A 7 42.13 -12.52 -17.22
N GLY A 8 43.23 -12.76 -16.49
CA GLY A 8 43.16 -13.23 -15.10
C GLY A 8 42.48 -12.22 -14.17
N PHE A 9 42.73 -10.93 -14.38
CA PHE A 9 42.10 -9.85 -13.62
C PHE A 9 40.59 -9.79 -13.86
N ILE A 10 40.14 -9.87 -15.12
CA ILE A 10 38.71 -9.87 -15.46
C ILE A 10 38.03 -11.12 -14.91
N LEU A 11 38.67 -12.29 -15.00
CA LEU A 11 38.13 -13.55 -14.49
C LEU A 11 37.86 -13.46 -12.98
N ALA A 12 38.78 -12.90 -12.20
CA ALA A 12 38.61 -12.74 -10.76
C ALA A 12 37.43 -11.82 -10.40
N ILE A 13 37.22 -10.75 -11.18
CA ILE A 13 36.07 -9.84 -10.99
C ILE A 13 34.76 -10.57 -11.29
N VAL A 14 34.69 -11.31 -12.40
CA VAL A 14 33.49 -12.07 -12.79
C VAL A 14 33.14 -13.12 -11.73
N VAL A 15 34.14 -13.84 -11.21
CA VAL A 15 33.93 -14.82 -10.14
C VAL A 15 33.45 -14.15 -8.86
N GLY A 16 34.03 -13.01 -8.48
CA GLY A 16 33.61 -12.25 -7.31
C GLY A 16 32.17 -11.74 -7.42
N LEU A 17 31.80 -11.20 -8.59
CA LEU A 17 30.44 -10.75 -8.86
C LEU A 17 29.44 -11.90 -8.85
N ALA A 18 29.78 -13.01 -9.50
CA ALA A 18 28.92 -14.21 -9.51
C ALA A 18 28.71 -14.76 -8.10
N ALA A 19 29.79 -14.87 -7.31
CA ALA A 19 29.71 -15.33 -5.93
C ALA A 19 28.89 -14.38 -5.06
N GLY A 20 29.10 -13.07 -5.18
CA GLY A 20 28.32 -12.06 -4.45
C GLY A 20 26.84 -12.07 -4.82
N LEU A 21 26.51 -12.25 -6.10
CA LEU A 21 25.12 -12.32 -6.57
C LEU A 21 24.42 -13.60 -6.08
N VAL A 22 25.10 -14.75 -6.16
CA VAL A 22 24.57 -16.02 -5.63
C VAL A 22 24.35 -15.92 -4.12
N TYR A 23 25.30 -15.32 -3.40
CA TYR A 23 25.18 -15.14 -1.95
C TYR A 23 23.97 -14.23 -1.61
N GLY A 24 23.87 -13.07 -2.24
CA GLY A 24 22.80 -12.11 -1.99
C GLY A 24 21.41 -12.56 -2.44
N TRP A 25 21.30 -13.55 -3.34
CA TRP A 25 20.00 -13.99 -3.86
C TRP A 25 19.54 -15.35 -3.33
N VAL A 26 20.46 -16.28 -3.07
CA VAL A 26 20.12 -17.66 -2.66
C VAL A 26 20.24 -17.85 -1.15
N ILE A 27 21.23 -17.20 -0.50
CA ILE A 27 21.50 -17.41 0.93
C ILE A 27 20.70 -16.43 1.77
N GLU A 28 20.67 -15.15 1.38
CA GLU A 28 19.91 -14.12 2.07
C GLU A 28 19.03 -13.35 1.07
N PRO A 29 18.01 -14.00 0.47
CA PRO A 29 17.07 -13.30 -0.38
C PRO A 29 16.49 -12.14 0.43
N ALA A 30 16.50 -10.93 -0.14
CA ALA A 30 15.86 -9.78 0.46
C ALA A 30 14.40 -10.16 0.77
N GLY A 31 14.11 -10.43 2.04
CA GLY A 31 12.76 -10.74 2.46
C GLY A 31 11.90 -9.54 2.09
N VAL A 32 10.84 -9.77 1.30
CA VAL A 32 9.71 -8.82 1.26
C VAL A 32 9.06 -8.94 2.63
N SER A 33 9.70 -8.37 3.64
CA SER A 33 9.36 -8.55 5.03
C SER A 33 8.11 -7.74 5.29
N ASN A 34 6.97 -8.42 5.19
CA ASN A 34 5.71 -7.99 5.78
C ASN A 34 5.29 -6.56 5.39
N THR A 35 5.10 -6.31 4.09
CA THR A 35 4.34 -5.14 3.64
C THR A 35 2.89 -5.35 4.10
N THR A 36 2.60 -4.94 5.33
CA THR A 36 1.25 -4.79 5.84
C THR A 36 0.53 -3.74 5.01
N LEU A 37 -0.80 -3.84 4.88
CA LEU A 37 -1.58 -2.98 3.99
C LEU A 37 -1.39 -1.48 4.33
N ASP A 38 -1.09 -1.15 5.58
CA ASP A 38 -0.77 0.21 6.03
C ASP A 38 0.56 0.77 5.48
N SER A 39 1.46 -0.06 4.97
CA SER A 39 2.72 0.38 4.37
C SER A 39 2.61 0.72 2.88
N LEU A 40 1.43 0.57 2.27
CA LEU A 40 1.19 0.95 0.87
C LEU A 40 1.48 2.44 0.63
N ARG A 41 1.99 2.74 -0.57
CA ARG A 41 2.04 4.14 -1.06
C ARG A 41 0.63 4.71 -1.15
N SER A 42 0.51 6.02 -1.02
CA SER A 42 -0.78 6.73 -0.94
C SER A 42 -1.68 6.50 -2.16
N ASP A 43 -1.10 6.34 -3.35
CA ASP A 43 -1.82 6.00 -4.59
C ASP A 43 -2.50 4.63 -4.47
N TYR A 44 -1.77 3.60 -4.07
CA TYR A 44 -2.37 2.27 -3.85
C TYR A 44 -3.37 2.24 -2.67
N LYS A 45 -3.15 3.07 -1.64
CA LYS A 45 -4.15 3.22 -0.56
C LYS A 45 -5.44 3.84 -1.09
N ALA A 46 -5.35 4.81 -2.00
CA ALA A 46 -6.53 5.42 -2.61
C ALA A 46 -7.33 4.41 -3.45
N ASP A 47 -6.64 3.57 -4.23
CA ASP A 47 -7.27 2.47 -4.99
C ASP A 47 -7.97 1.47 -4.07
N TYR A 48 -7.34 1.08 -2.96
CA TYR A 48 -7.96 0.17 -2.01
C TYR A 48 -9.23 0.78 -1.37
N VAL A 49 -9.15 2.04 -0.96
CA VAL A 49 -10.33 2.74 -0.40
C VAL A 49 -11.45 2.85 -1.44
N LEU A 50 -11.12 3.06 -2.72
CA LEU A 50 -12.13 3.05 -3.78
C LEU A 50 -12.82 1.69 -3.88
N MET A 51 -12.09 0.56 -3.87
CA MET A 51 -12.71 -0.77 -3.87
C MET A 51 -13.64 -1.00 -2.67
N VAL A 52 -13.25 -0.50 -1.49
CA VAL A 52 -14.11 -0.56 -0.30
C VAL A 52 -15.35 0.31 -0.48
N ALA A 53 -15.22 1.50 -1.07
CA ALA A 53 -16.34 2.39 -1.35
C ALA A 53 -17.32 1.80 -2.36
N GLU A 54 -16.83 1.14 -3.41
CA GLU A 54 -17.65 0.42 -4.39
C GLU A 54 -18.39 -0.74 -3.74
N THR A 55 -17.69 -1.54 -2.92
CA THR A 55 -18.28 -2.67 -2.19
C THR A 55 -19.36 -2.18 -1.21
N TYR A 56 -19.09 -1.08 -0.49
CA TYR A 56 -20.07 -0.44 0.37
C TYR A 56 -21.28 0.07 -0.42
N ASN A 57 -21.09 0.68 -1.59
CA ASN A 57 -22.19 1.16 -2.41
C ASN A 57 -23.08 -0.01 -2.91
N ALA A 58 -22.46 -1.14 -3.25
CA ALA A 58 -23.17 -2.33 -3.72
C ALA A 58 -23.91 -3.10 -2.60
N THR A 59 -23.35 -3.13 -1.39
CA THR A 59 -23.84 -3.98 -0.29
C THR A 59 -24.54 -3.22 0.83
N ALA A 60 -24.32 -1.90 0.92
CA ALA A 60 -24.67 -1.04 2.06
C ALA A 60 -24.12 -1.54 3.42
N ASN A 61 -23.12 -2.42 3.42
CA ASN A 61 -22.57 -3.02 4.63
C ASN A 61 -21.42 -2.16 5.20
N LEU A 62 -21.77 -1.25 6.11
CA LEU A 62 -20.78 -0.34 6.72
C LEU A 62 -19.84 -1.05 7.70
N GLU A 63 -20.28 -2.13 8.35
CA GLU A 63 -19.44 -2.90 9.28
C GLU A 63 -18.31 -3.59 8.53
N GLN A 64 -18.60 -4.18 7.37
CA GLN A 64 -17.59 -4.75 6.49
C GLN A 64 -16.61 -3.68 5.99
N ALA A 65 -17.11 -2.52 5.56
CA ALA A 65 -16.25 -1.43 5.11
C ALA A 65 -15.31 -0.93 6.22
N LEU A 66 -15.77 -0.89 7.48
CA LEU A 66 -14.92 -0.56 8.63
C LEU A 66 -13.81 -1.60 8.84
N GLN A 67 -14.14 -2.90 8.79
CA GLN A 67 -13.16 -3.98 8.93
C GLN A 67 -12.10 -3.95 7.83
N ASP A 68 -12.49 -3.64 6.60
CA ASP A 68 -11.57 -3.49 5.47
C ASP A 68 -10.65 -2.26 5.65
N LEU A 69 -11.22 -1.12 6.05
CA LEU A 69 -10.43 0.10 6.31
C LEU A 69 -9.48 -0.03 7.51
N GLU A 70 -9.82 -0.85 8.51
CA GLU A 70 -8.91 -1.13 9.64
C GLU A 70 -7.62 -1.84 9.20
N GLN A 71 -7.64 -2.59 8.10
CA GLN A 71 -6.43 -3.25 7.57
C GLN A 71 -5.42 -2.26 7.00
N ILE A 72 -5.87 -1.10 6.51
CA ILE A 72 -5.03 -0.08 5.87
C ILE A 72 -4.70 1.11 6.79
N SER A 73 -5.55 1.38 7.77
CA SER A 73 -5.36 2.43 8.77
C SER A 73 -5.95 2.01 10.12
N PRO A 74 -5.25 1.16 10.88
CA PRO A 74 -5.73 0.66 12.17
C PRO A 74 -6.12 1.80 13.11
N GLY A 75 -7.35 1.78 13.62
CA GLY A 75 -7.87 2.77 14.58
C GLY A 75 -8.27 4.13 13.99
N GLU A 76 -7.99 4.40 12.70
CA GLU A 76 -8.36 5.67 12.04
C GLU A 76 -8.99 5.44 10.64
N PRO A 77 -10.07 4.64 10.49
CA PRO A 77 -10.66 4.33 9.17
C PRO A 77 -11.19 5.57 8.44
N LEU A 78 -11.74 6.55 9.17
CA LEU A 78 -12.21 7.82 8.58
C LEU A 78 -11.06 8.62 7.95
N LYS A 79 -9.89 8.65 8.60
CA LYS A 79 -8.70 9.35 8.11
C LYS A 79 -8.13 8.69 6.86
N ALA A 80 -8.24 7.35 6.75
CA ALA A 80 -7.88 6.62 5.55
C ALA A 80 -8.69 7.12 4.35
N VAL A 81 -10.01 7.22 4.50
CA VAL A 81 -10.91 7.68 3.44
C VAL A 81 -10.64 9.15 3.07
N GLN A 82 -10.41 10.02 4.05
CA GLN A 82 -10.06 11.42 3.80
C GLN A 82 -8.75 11.58 3.04
N SER A 83 -7.71 10.84 3.45
CA SER A 83 -6.40 10.87 2.79
C SER A 83 -6.48 10.31 1.37
N ALA A 84 -7.29 9.26 1.18
CA ALA A 84 -7.57 8.68 -0.12
C ALA A 84 -8.31 9.65 -1.03
N LEU A 85 -9.32 10.38 -0.54
CA LEU A 85 -10.05 11.40 -1.32
C LEU A 85 -9.13 12.53 -1.81
N VAL A 86 -8.20 12.99 -0.97
CA VAL A 86 -7.20 13.99 -1.38
C VAL A 86 -6.27 13.43 -2.46
N THR A 87 -5.83 12.18 -2.30
CA THR A 87 -4.95 11.51 -3.26
C THR A 87 -5.66 11.24 -4.59
N ALA A 88 -6.89 10.74 -4.55
CA ALA A 88 -7.73 10.47 -5.72
C ALA A 88 -7.98 11.75 -6.54
N GLN A 89 -8.24 12.88 -5.87
CA GLN A 89 -8.34 14.18 -6.53
C GLN A 89 -7.02 14.59 -7.21
N ALA A 90 -5.89 14.44 -6.51
CA ALA A 90 -4.57 14.78 -7.06
C ALA A 90 -4.19 13.90 -8.27
N LEU A 91 -4.66 12.66 -8.29
CA LEU A 91 -4.44 11.70 -9.37
C LEU A 91 -5.48 11.78 -10.50
N GLY A 92 -6.54 12.59 -10.34
CA GLY A 92 -7.55 12.81 -11.37
C GLY A 92 -8.55 11.66 -11.55
N TYR A 93 -9.02 11.07 -10.44
CA TYR A 93 -10.03 10.00 -10.46
C TYR A 93 -11.36 10.52 -11.03
N LEU A 94 -12.21 9.61 -11.51
CA LEU A 94 -13.51 9.97 -12.06
C LEU A 94 -14.42 10.57 -10.98
N ASP A 95 -15.30 11.50 -11.39
CA ASP A 95 -16.26 12.13 -10.49
C ASP A 95 -17.19 11.09 -9.81
N SER A 96 -17.52 10.00 -10.51
CA SER A 96 -18.30 8.88 -9.97
C SER A 96 -17.59 8.22 -8.78
N ASP A 97 -16.29 8.05 -8.90
CA ASP A 97 -15.46 7.32 -7.95
C ASP A 97 -15.25 8.18 -6.70
N LEU A 98 -14.99 9.47 -6.92
CA LEU A 98 -14.94 10.47 -5.85
C LEU A 98 -16.27 10.56 -5.10
N GLN A 99 -17.41 10.47 -5.80
CA GLN A 99 -18.74 10.45 -5.16
C GLN A 99 -18.94 9.21 -4.29
N MET A 100 -18.53 8.03 -4.75
CA MET A 100 -18.62 6.79 -3.95
C MET A 100 -17.76 6.87 -2.70
N MET A 101 -16.52 7.35 -2.83
CA MET A 101 -15.62 7.58 -1.69
C MET A 101 -16.17 8.61 -0.70
N ALA A 102 -16.80 9.69 -1.18
CA ALA A 102 -17.42 10.72 -0.34
C ALA A 102 -18.69 10.22 0.38
N GLN A 103 -19.46 9.34 -0.25
CA GLN A 103 -20.59 8.66 0.38
C GLN A 103 -20.12 7.76 1.53
N LEU A 104 -19.05 6.98 1.30
CA LEU A 104 -18.42 6.19 2.35
C LEU A 104 -17.92 7.08 3.50
N GLU A 105 -17.25 8.20 3.20
CA GLU A 105 -16.79 9.15 4.22
C GLU A 105 -17.97 9.68 5.07
N THR A 106 -19.08 10.02 4.43
CA THR A 106 -20.28 10.51 5.11
C THR A 106 -20.92 9.45 6.00
N ALA A 107 -20.98 8.19 5.53
CA ALA A 107 -21.47 7.05 6.29
C ALA A 107 -20.59 6.76 7.52
N LEU A 108 -19.27 6.88 7.39
CA LEU A 108 -18.35 6.73 8.52
C LEU A 108 -18.54 7.85 9.56
N LYS A 109 -18.75 9.10 9.12
CA LYS A 109 -19.02 10.23 10.03
C LYS A 109 -20.30 10.05 10.82
N SER A 110 -21.34 9.44 10.24
CA SER A 110 -22.62 9.23 10.94
C SER A 110 -22.55 8.12 12.00
N VAL A 111 -21.64 7.17 11.86
CA VAL A 111 -21.36 6.12 12.87
C VAL A 111 -20.27 6.53 13.88
N ASN A 112 -19.46 7.55 13.56
CA ASN A 112 -18.41 8.06 14.43
C ASN A 112 -18.76 9.21 15.43
N PRO A 113 -20.02 9.52 15.83
CA PRO A 113 -20.24 10.49 16.91
C PRO A 113 -19.98 9.94 18.33
N ALA A 114 -19.57 8.66 18.48
CA ALA A 114 -19.53 7.98 19.77
C ALA A 114 -18.38 6.96 19.96
N VAL A 115 -17.13 7.30 19.62
CA VAL A 115 -16.02 6.82 20.46
C VAL A 115 -16.09 7.67 21.74
N GLY A 116 -16.97 7.23 22.64
CA GLY A 116 -17.31 7.93 23.86
C GLY A 116 -16.09 8.20 24.72
N VAL A 117 -15.99 9.46 25.14
CA VAL A 117 -15.62 9.90 26.48
C VAL A 117 -15.60 8.73 27.47
N THR A 118 -14.41 8.26 27.84
CA THR A 118 -14.26 7.54 29.11
C THR A 118 -14.32 8.57 30.25
N PRO A 119 -15.08 8.31 31.33
CA PRO A 119 -15.19 9.21 32.49
C PRO A 119 -13.86 9.47 33.20
#